data_AF-A0A1Q7CPW8-F1
#
_entry.id   AF-A0A1Q7CPW8-F1
#
_cell.length_a   1.000
_cell.length_b   1.000
_cell.length_c   1.000
_cell.angle_alpha   90.00
_cell.angle_beta   90.00
_cell.angle_gamma   90.00
#
_symmetry.space_group_name_H-M   'P 1'
#
loop_
_entity.id
_entity.type
_entity.pdbx_description
1 polymer ?
#
loop_
_entity_poly.entity_id
_entity_poly.type
_entity_poly.pdbx_seq_one_letter_code
_entity_poly.pdbx_strand_id
1 'polypeptide(L)'
;EKIVRGSEWRVEPRCPYFQRCGGCYYQHASYEHQLQIKVAILKENLRRIAKLELESELVVLPSPPWNYRNRTRFKIQTSPQFALGYYKFGSHELLPVEGCPISSPLINRTMAAFWEQGRAGKMAEGILELALFANAEDTELLIEAHCTPSIEKGAAEQWAQEARQVLPEIAGAVVFIARNTLQPELWIVAGAKEITYNTAYGSYRVSAGAFFQVNRHLTDELVRVVTEGRSGTTALDLYAGVGLFSAVLNREFERVIAVESSPTSYADLLYNSAANVKGVRATVEQYLENAGGKLHPDFVVVDPPRAGLNEGVIRNLVKLAAPRITYVSCDPATLARDLRALLQSGYRVEQAHLVDLFPQTYHLESVFHLVR
;
A
#
# COMPACT_ATOMS: atom_id res chain seq x y z
N GLU A 1 -34.99 2.73 5.27
CA GLU A 1 -35.65 1.65 4.50
C GLU A 1 -35.63 0.36 5.31
N LYS A 2 -36.64 -0.51 5.18
CA LYS A 2 -36.69 -1.83 5.86
C LYS A 2 -36.40 -2.93 4.84
N ILE A 3 -35.45 -3.81 5.13
CA ILE A 3 -35.16 -4.99 4.29
C ILE A 3 -36.38 -5.92 4.34
N VAL A 4 -37.00 -6.18 3.19
CA VAL A 4 -38.15 -7.08 3.08
C VAL A 4 -37.70 -8.54 2.96
N ARG A 5 -36.66 -8.80 2.16
CA ARG A 5 -35.98 -10.10 2.04
C ARG A 5 -34.49 -9.85 1.79
N GLY A 6 -33.63 -10.40 2.65
CA GLY A 6 -32.19 -10.35 2.45
C GLY A 6 -31.74 -11.24 1.29
N SER A 7 -30.67 -10.85 0.61
CA SER A 7 -29.92 -11.75 -0.29
C SER A 7 -29.37 -12.94 0.53
N GLU A 8 -29.21 -14.10 -0.09
CA GLU A 8 -28.56 -15.26 0.53
C GLU A 8 -27.09 -15.00 0.90
N TRP A 9 -26.44 -14.07 0.20
CA TRP A 9 -25.06 -13.64 0.45
C TRP A 9 -24.96 -12.59 1.55
N ARG A 10 -26.08 -12.14 2.14
CA ARG A 10 -26.07 -11.11 3.18
C ARG A 10 -25.58 -11.69 4.49
N VAL A 11 -24.61 -11.03 5.11
CA VAL A 11 -24.11 -11.34 6.46
C VAL A 11 -24.22 -10.11 7.35
N GLU A 12 -24.21 -10.34 8.66
CA GLU A 12 -24.18 -9.24 9.64
C GLU A 12 -22.75 -8.64 9.71
N PRO A 13 -22.59 -7.31 9.51
CA PRO A 13 -21.30 -6.66 9.62
C PRO A 13 -20.66 -6.84 11.01
N ARG A 14 -19.36 -7.18 11.06
CA ARG A 14 -18.63 -7.29 12.34
C ARG A 14 -18.31 -5.94 12.97
N CYS A 15 -18.15 -4.89 12.16
CA CYS A 15 -17.80 -3.56 12.65
C CYS A 15 -19.06 -2.77 13.03
N PRO A 16 -19.18 -2.29 14.29
CA PRO A 16 -20.32 -1.48 14.72
C PRO A 16 -20.36 -0.10 14.04
N TYR A 17 -19.29 0.29 13.36
CA TYR A 17 -19.17 1.55 12.62
C TYR A 17 -19.42 1.38 11.12
N PHE A 18 -19.74 0.17 10.63
CA PHE A 18 -19.99 -0.09 9.22
C PHE A 18 -21.13 0.80 8.67
N GLN A 19 -21.03 1.23 7.41
CA GLN A 19 -21.88 2.25 6.74
C GLN A 19 -21.77 3.69 7.30
N ARG A 20 -21.21 3.88 8.49
CA ARG A 20 -20.89 5.22 9.04
C ARG A 20 -19.44 5.60 8.74
N CYS A 21 -18.52 4.67 8.90
CA CYS A 21 -17.09 4.82 8.60
C CYS A 21 -16.84 4.73 7.09
N GLY A 22 -15.97 5.59 6.55
CA GLY A 22 -15.56 5.54 5.14
C GLY A 22 -14.58 4.40 4.78
N GLY A 23 -14.21 3.54 5.73
CA GLY A 23 -13.14 2.55 5.54
C GLY A 23 -13.57 1.22 4.89
N CYS A 24 -14.82 0.78 5.06
CA CYS A 24 -15.30 -0.52 4.59
C CYS A 24 -16.62 -0.39 3.84
N TYR A 25 -16.82 -1.26 2.85
CA TYR A 25 -17.94 -1.19 1.90
C TYR A 25 -18.73 -2.49 1.79
N TYR A 26 -18.11 -3.64 2.08
CA TYR A 26 -18.69 -4.95 1.79
C TYR A 26 -18.94 -5.85 3.01
N GLN A 27 -18.83 -5.35 4.24
CA GLN A 27 -19.04 -6.19 5.45
C GLN A 27 -20.44 -6.80 5.56
N HIS A 28 -21.40 -6.34 4.76
CA HIS A 28 -22.75 -6.90 4.69
C HIS A 28 -22.89 -8.03 3.65
N ALA A 29 -21.81 -8.42 2.97
CA ALA A 29 -21.76 -9.50 1.99
C ALA A 29 -20.76 -10.59 2.45
N SER A 30 -21.11 -11.86 2.25
CA SER A 30 -20.21 -12.99 2.54
C SER A 30 -18.90 -12.83 1.77
N TYR A 31 -17.79 -13.29 2.36
CA TYR A 31 -16.47 -13.01 1.81
C TYR A 31 -16.29 -13.59 0.40
N GLU A 32 -16.82 -14.78 0.16
CA GLU A 32 -16.84 -15.45 -1.14
C GLU A 32 -17.55 -14.59 -2.18
N HIS A 33 -18.66 -13.95 -1.81
CA HIS A 33 -19.39 -13.06 -2.70
C HIS A 33 -18.64 -11.74 -2.94
N GLN A 34 -17.86 -11.24 -1.97
CA GLN A 34 -16.97 -10.08 -2.18
C GLN A 34 -15.96 -10.37 -3.29
N LEU A 35 -15.35 -11.55 -3.29
CA LEU A 35 -14.41 -11.97 -4.33
C LEU A 35 -15.09 -12.03 -5.70
N GLN A 36 -16.31 -12.59 -5.77
CA GLN A 36 -17.11 -12.61 -7.01
C GLN A 36 -17.40 -11.20 -7.54
N ILE A 37 -17.76 -10.26 -6.66
CA ILE A 37 -17.98 -8.85 -7.03
C ILE A 37 -16.70 -8.25 -7.61
N LYS A 38 -15.55 -8.44 -6.96
CA LYS A 38 -14.26 -7.90 -7.43
C LYS A 38 -13.83 -8.50 -8.77
N VAL A 39 -14.01 -9.80 -8.96
CA VAL A 39 -13.79 -10.48 -10.24
C VAL A 39 -14.67 -9.89 -11.34
N ALA A 40 -15.97 -9.70 -11.06
CA ALA A 40 -16.90 -9.10 -12.02
C ALA A 40 -16.51 -7.66 -12.40
N ILE A 41 -16.12 -6.84 -11.41
CA ILE A 41 -15.65 -5.47 -11.65
C ILE A 41 -14.40 -5.46 -12.52
N LEU A 42 -13.40 -6.31 -12.23
CA LEU A 42 -12.17 -6.39 -13.02
C LEU A 42 -12.47 -6.81 -14.46
N LYS A 43 -13.20 -7.92 -14.66
CA LYS A 43 -13.59 -8.39 -16.00
C LYS A 43 -14.36 -7.34 -16.79
N GLU A 44 -15.26 -6.60 -16.13
CA GLU A 44 -16.03 -5.55 -16.82
C GLU A 44 -15.16 -4.38 -17.28
N ASN A 45 -14.17 -3.98 -16.47
CA ASN A 45 -13.22 -2.93 -16.86
C ASN A 45 -12.34 -3.39 -18.04
N LEU A 46 -11.83 -4.63 -18.02
CA LEU A 46 -11.06 -5.19 -19.13
C LEU A 46 -11.87 -5.21 -20.42
N ARG A 47 -13.11 -5.70 -20.37
CA ARG A 47 -14.01 -5.77 -21.52
C ARG A 47 -14.35 -4.39 -22.07
N ARG A 48 -14.77 -3.45 -21.20
CA ARG A 48 -15.27 -2.13 -21.64
C ARG A 48 -14.15 -1.18 -22.03
N ILE A 49 -13.06 -1.14 -21.26
CA ILE A 49 -11.99 -0.16 -21.41
C ILE A 49 -10.82 -0.76 -22.20
N ALA A 50 -10.27 -1.89 -21.76
CA ALA A 50 -9.13 -2.53 -22.44
C ALA A 50 -9.50 -3.16 -23.80
N LYS A 51 -10.81 -3.39 -24.03
CA LYS A 51 -11.33 -4.18 -25.17
C LYS A 51 -10.74 -5.59 -25.19
N LEU A 52 -10.54 -6.14 -23.99
CA LEU A 52 -9.95 -7.44 -23.76
C LEU A 52 -10.98 -8.36 -23.09
N GLU A 53 -11.23 -9.50 -23.72
CA GLU A 53 -11.79 -10.67 -23.05
C GLU A 53 -10.63 -11.56 -22.61
N LEU A 54 -10.60 -11.96 -21.34
CA LEU A 54 -9.55 -12.84 -20.83
C LEU A 54 -9.78 -14.27 -21.33
N GLU A 55 -8.87 -14.76 -22.16
CA GLU A 55 -8.83 -16.16 -22.57
C GLU A 55 -8.28 -17.06 -21.46
N SER A 56 -7.34 -16.53 -20.67
CA SER A 56 -6.76 -17.24 -19.53
C SER A 56 -7.64 -17.16 -18.27
N GLU A 57 -7.50 -18.16 -17.41
CA GLU A 57 -8.16 -18.16 -16.11
C GLU A 57 -7.63 -16.99 -15.26
N LEU A 58 -8.57 -16.25 -14.64
CA LEU A 58 -8.25 -15.24 -13.64
C LEU A 58 -8.08 -15.93 -12.29
N VAL A 59 -6.84 -16.05 -11.83
CA VAL A 59 -6.53 -16.66 -10.52
C VAL A 59 -6.85 -15.67 -9.41
N VAL A 60 -7.66 -16.09 -8.43
CA VAL A 60 -8.02 -15.25 -7.27
C VAL A 60 -7.22 -15.70 -6.04
N LEU A 61 -6.50 -14.77 -5.42
CA LEU A 61 -5.76 -14.99 -4.18
C LEU A 61 -6.53 -14.33 -3.01
N PRO A 62 -7.24 -15.14 -2.20
CA PRO A 62 -8.01 -14.63 -1.07
C PRO A 62 -7.11 -14.31 0.13
N SER A 63 -7.57 -13.43 1.01
CA SER A 63 -6.94 -13.11 2.29
C SER A 63 -7.90 -13.42 3.44
N PRO A 64 -7.40 -13.74 4.65
CA PRO A 64 -8.22 -13.64 5.85
C PRO A 64 -8.89 -12.25 5.93
N PRO A 65 -10.23 -12.17 6.01
CA PRO A 65 -10.94 -10.90 5.81
C PRO A 65 -10.81 -9.88 6.95
N TRP A 66 -10.15 -10.25 8.05
CA TRP A 66 -10.06 -9.51 9.30
C TRP A 66 -8.62 -9.53 9.81
N ASN A 67 -8.24 -8.56 10.64
CA ASN A 67 -6.90 -8.46 11.24
C ASN A 67 -5.71 -8.41 10.25
N TYR A 68 -5.98 -8.23 8.96
CA TYR A 68 -4.98 -8.28 7.90
C TYR A 68 -4.19 -6.97 7.77
N ARG A 69 -4.79 -5.85 8.18
CA ARG A 69 -4.27 -4.52 7.90
C ARG A 69 -3.21 -4.13 8.93
N ASN A 70 -1.95 -4.16 8.52
CA ASN A 70 -0.80 -3.81 9.35
C ASN A 70 -0.44 -2.31 9.32
N ARG A 71 -1.15 -1.50 8.53
CA ARG A 71 -0.99 -0.05 8.52
C ARG A 71 -2.31 0.66 8.58
N THR A 72 -2.51 1.50 9.58
CA THR A 72 -3.71 2.32 9.68
C THR A 72 -3.35 3.77 9.93
N ARG A 73 -4.27 4.66 9.57
CA ARG A 73 -4.10 6.09 9.72
C ARG A 73 -5.40 6.68 10.22
N PHE A 74 -5.39 7.22 11.42
CA PHE A 74 -6.56 7.80 12.06
C PHE A 74 -6.34 9.26 12.40
N LYS A 75 -7.45 10.00 12.35
CA LYS A 75 -7.52 11.42 12.68
C LYS A 75 -7.63 11.59 14.18
N ILE A 76 -7.05 12.66 14.67
CA ILE A 76 -7.06 13.06 16.07
C ILE A 76 -7.81 14.38 16.20
N GLN A 77 -8.65 14.45 17.23
CA GLN A 77 -9.22 15.68 17.74
C GLN A 77 -8.91 15.73 19.24
N THR A 78 -8.31 16.83 19.72
CA THR A 78 -8.00 17.02 21.15
C THR A 78 -9.05 17.88 21.87
N SER A 79 -9.78 18.74 21.15
CA SER A 79 -10.76 19.70 21.69
C SER A 79 -12.03 19.76 20.82
N PRO A 80 -13.24 19.97 21.37
CA PRO A 80 -13.56 20.18 22.80
C PRO A 80 -13.54 18.89 23.62
N GLN A 81 -13.67 17.74 22.97
CA GLN A 81 -13.48 16.42 23.57
C GLN A 81 -12.51 15.62 22.72
N PHE A 82 -11.68 14.82 23.38
CA PHE A 82 -10.75 13.95 22.69
C PHE A 82 -11.51 12.90 21.87
N ALA A 83 -11.09 12.75 20.61
CA ALA A 83 -11.53 11.65 19.77
C ALA A 83 -10.41 11.18 18.84
N LEU A 84 -10.32 9.86 18.62
CA LEU A 84 -9.61 9.30 17.48
C LEU A 84 -10.53 8.45 16.61
N GLY A 85 -10.22 8.39 15.32
CA GLY A 85 -10.92 7.51 14.40
C GLY A 85 -10.76 7.89 12.95
N TYR A 86 -11.80 7.66 12.16
CA TYR A 86 -11.75 7.86 10.71
C TYR A 86 -12.77 8.92 10.29
N TYR A 87 -12.72 9.37 9.05
CA TYR A 87 -13.82 10.19 8.54
C TYR A 87 -15.08 9.36 8.30
N LYS A 88 -16.24 9.99 8.53
CA LYS A 88 -17.51 9.42 8.11
C LYS A 88 -17.57 9.28 6.60
N PHE A 89 -18.32 8.28 6.13
CA PHE A 89 -18.53 8.00 4.72
C PHE A 89 -18.93 9.26 3.94
N GLY A 90 -18.17 9.58 2.89
CA GLY A 90 -18.46 10.73 2.01
C GLY A 90 -18.27 12.11 2.66
N SER A 91 -17.48 12.22 3.74
CA SER A 91 -17.29 13.49 4.46
C SER A 91 -15.86 13.66 4.98
N HIS A 92 -15.57 14.83 5.56
CA HIS A 92 -14.39 15.09 6.40
C HIS A 92 -14.74 15.21 7.89
N GLU A 93 -15.92 14.72 8.28
CA GLU A 93 -16.34 14.74 9.68
C GLU A 93 -15.73 13.54 10.42
N LEU A 94 -15.10 13.79 11.57
CA LEU A 94 -14.51 12.73 12.39
C LEU A 94 -15.61 11.80 12.96
N LEU A 95 -15.43 10.50 12.74
CA LEU A 95 -16.14 9.44 13.41
C LEU A 95 -15.23 8.85 14.51
N PRO A 96 -15.59 8.99 15.79
CA PRO A 96 -14.90 8.31 16.88
C PRO A 96 -14.97 6.79 16.70
N VAL A 97 -13.81 6.13 16.66
CA VAL A 97 -13.69 4.67 16.46
C VAL A 97 -12.70 4.11 17.48
N GLU A 98 -13.16 3.18 18.32
CA GLU A 98 -12.35 2.56 19.38
C GLU A 98 -11.64 1.28 18.93
N GLY A 99 -12.11 0.67 17.84
CA GLY A 99 -11.50 -0.51 17.26
C GLY A 99 -11.91 -0.70 15.81
N CYS A 100 -11.03 -1.34 15.05
CA CYS A 100 -11.19 -1.60 13.62
C CYS A 100 -10.93 -3.09 13.35
N PRO A 101 -11.98 -3.91 13.07
CA PRO A 101 -11.84 -5.35 12.88
C PRO A 101 -10.93 -5.79 11.73
N ILE A 102 -10.62 -4.90 10.78
CA ILE A 102 -9.68 -5.20 9.69
C ILE A 102 -8.23 -4.87 10.06
N SER A 103 -8.00 -3.99 11.05
CA SER A 103 -6.66 -3.65 11.56
C SER A 103 -6.08 -4.78 12.39
N SER A 104 -4.75 -4.92 12.40
CA SER A 104 -4.08 -5.94 13.19
C SER A 104 -4.37 -5.82 14.71
N PRO A 105 -4.21 -6.91 15.49
CA PRO A 105 -4.35 -6.88 16.94
C PRO A 105 -3.47 -5.83 17.63
N LEU A 106 -2.19 -5.71 17.26
CA LEU A 106 -1.29 -4.72 17.84
C LEU A 106 -1.80 -3.29 17.55
N ILE A 107 -2.22 -2.99 16.32
CA ILE A 107 -2.82 -1.70 15.99
C ILE A 107 -4.06 -1.41 16.85
N ASN A 108 -4.96 -2.38 17.04
CA ASN A 108 -6.15 -2.19 17.87
C ASN A 108 -5.78 -1.94 19.35
N ARG A 109 -4.79 -2.66 19.89
CA ARG A 109 -4.28 -2.41 21.26
C ARG A 109 -3.69 -1.00 21.39
N THR A 110 -2.90 -0.57 20.41
CA THR A 110 -2.34 0.79 20.37
C THR A 110 -3.44 1.86 20.26
N MET A 111 -4.48 1.63 19.44
CA MET A 111 -5.64 2.53 19.36
C MET A 111 -6.38 2.65 20.70
N ALA A 112 -6.62 1.53 21.39
CA ALA A 112 -7.26 1.53 22.70
C ALA A 112 -6.42 2.30 23.73
N ALA A 113 -5.11 2.08 23.76
CA ALA A 113 -4.21 2.79 24.66
C ALA A 113 -4.17 4.31 24.36
N PHE A 114 -4.20 4.72 23.09
CA PHE A 114 -4.31 6.14 22.73
C PHE A 114 -5.67 6.76 23.06
N TRP A 115 -6.75 5.97 23.05
CA TRP A 115 -8.05 6.42 23.61
C TRP A 115 -7.93 6.76 25.09
N GLU A 116 -7.25 5.93 25.87
CA GLU A 116 -7.01 6.17 27.29
C GLU A 116 -6.12 7.39 27.52
N GLN A 117 -4.98 7.50 26.82
CA GLN A 117 -4.08 8.66 26.93
C GLN A 117 -4.79 9.98 26.56
N GLY A 118 -5.57 9.96 25.47
CA GLY A 118 -6.30 11.13 25.01
C GLY A 118 -7.39 11.57 26.00
N ARG A 119 -8.15 10.63 26.57
CA ARG A 119 -9.13 10.92 27.64
C ARG A 119 -8.47 11.46 28.90
N ALA A 120 -7.24 11.05 29.18
CA ALA A 120 -6.43 11.57 30.29
C ALA A 120 -5.76 12.93 29.98
N GLY A 121 -6.00 13.52 28.81
CA GLY A 121 -5.44 14.82 28.43
C GLY A 121 -3.96 14.79 28.05
N LYS A 122 -3.40 13.61 27.75
CA LYS A 122 -1.98 13.44 27.41
C LYS A 122 -1.67 13.49 25.91
N MET A 123 -2.68 13.73 25.08
CA MET A 123 -2.47 13.96 23.65
C MET A 123 -2.11 15.43 23.40
N ALA A 124 -0.94 15.68 22.82
CA ALA A 124 -0.51 17.05 22.53
C ALA A 124 -1.44 17.74 21.52
N GLU A 125 -1.79 18.99 21.79
CA GLU A 125 -2.56 19.82 20.86
C GLU A 125 -1.74 20.08 19.58
N GLY A 126 -2.38 19.99 18.42
CA GLY A 126 -1.73 20.13 17.12
C GLY A 126 -1.36 18.81 16.45
N ILE A 127 -1.48 17.66 17.11
CA ILE A 127 -1.46 16.35 16.44
C ILE A 127 -2.78 16.17 15.68
N LEU A 128 -2.70 16.06 14.35
CA LEU A 128 -3.89 15.95 13.48
C LEU A 128 -4.20 14.50 13.10
N GLU A 129 -3.17 13.67 13.01
CA GLU A 129 -3.27 12.32 12.50
C GLU A 129 -2.14 11.47 13.06
N LEU A 130 -2.44 10.23 13.42
CA LEU A 130 -1.44 9.21 13.68
C LEU A 130 -1.56 8.12 12.61
N ALA A 131 -0.44 7.74 12.01
CA ALA A 131 -0.31 6.51 11.26
C ALA A 131 0.45 5.48 12.09
N LEU A 132 -0.09 4.28 12.18
CA LEU A 132 0.52 3.14 12.85
C LEU A 132 0.91 2.11 11.80
N PHE A 133 2.12 1.58 11.88
CA PHE A 133 2.62 0.53 11.00
C PHE A 133 3.25 -0.59 11.82
N ALA A 134 2.67 -1.79 11.74
CA ALA A 134 3.17 -2.99 12.38
C ALA A 134 3.92 -3.89 11.40
N ASN A 135 4.91 -4.63 11.90
CA ASN A 135 5.62 -5.66 11.12
C ASN A 135 4.72 -6.87 10.79
N ALA A 136 5.25 -7.84 10.03
CA ALA A 136 4.47 -9.00 9.56
C ALA A 136 3.94 -9.87 10.73
N GLU A 137 4.78 -10.04 11.74
CA GLU A 137 4.53 -10.84 12.93
C GLU A 137 3.58 -10.15 13.92
N ASP A 138 3.33 -8.84 13.76
CA ASP A 138 2.53 -8.01 14.66
C ASP A 138 3.14 -7.88 16.06
N THR A 139 4.48 -7.81 16.12
CA THR A 139 5.29 -7.73 17.36
C THR A 139 6.04 -6.42 17.54
N GLU A 140 6.22 -5.64 16.46
CA GLU A 140 6.82 -4.32 16.49
C GLU A 140 5.93 -3.32 15.74
N LEU A 141 5.85 -2.09 16.24
CA LEU A 141 5.05 -1.02 15.66
C LEU A 141 5.81 0.31 15.62
N LEU A 142 5.70 0.99 14.49
CA LEU A 142 6.18 2.35 14.28
C LEU A 142 5.00 3.32 14.27
N ILE A 143 5.17 4.46 14.93
CA ILE A 143 4.17 5.54 14.98
C ILE A 143 4.67 6.72 14.16
N GLU A 144 3.80 7.24 13.28
CA GLU A 144 4.00 8.50 12.57
C GLU A 144 2.95 9.49 13.04
N ALA A 145 3.35 10.60 13.68
CA ALA A 145 2.46 11.69 14.02
C ALA A 145 2.57 12.80 12.98
N HIS A 146 1.44 13.21 12.40
CA HIS A 146 1.37 14.36 11.51
C HIS A 146 0.77 15.55 12.26
N CYS A 147 1.57 16.60 12.42
CA CYS A 147 1.23 17.74 13.25
C CYS A 147 1.05 19.03 12.46
N THR A 148 0.28 19.95 13.02
CA THR A 148 0.20 21.34 12.55
C THR A 148 1.57 22.02 12.66
N PRO A 149 1.85 23.04 11.83
CA PRO A 149 3.04 23.88 12.00
C PRO A 149 3.11 24.62 13.34
N SER A 150 1.98 24.76 14.03
CA SER A 150 1.84 25.53 15.28
C SER A 150 2.10 24.72 16.55
N ILE A 151 2.28 23.40 16.45
CA ILE A 151 2.57 22.57 17.63
C ILE A 151 3.89 23.03 18.28
N GLU A 152 3.91 23.11 19.61
CA GLU A 152 5.14 23.42 20.33
C GLU A 152 6.12 22.25 20.25
N LYS A 153 7.39 22.54 19.97
CA LYS A 153 8.42 21.50 19.83
C LYS A 153 8.59 20.66 21.10
N GLY A 154 8.63 21.29 22.27
CA GLY A 154 8.77 20.59 23.55
C GLY A 154 7.60 19.64 23.81
N ALA A 155 6.37 20.08 23.52
CA ALA A 155 5.18 19.24 23.64
C ALA A 155 5.21 18.04 22.67
N ALA A 156 5.65 18.25 21.43
CA ALA A 156 5.78 17.17 20.44
C ALA A 156 6.89 16.17 20.82
N GLU A 157 8.03 16.64 21.32
CA GLU A 157 9.14 15.80 21.80
C GLU A 157 8.72 14.96 23.01
N GLN A 158 8.07 15.59 23.98
CA GLN A 158 7.53 14.90 25.16
C GLN A 158 6.51 13.84 24.75
N TRP A 159 5.53 14.19 23.91
CA TRP A 159 4.53 13.25 23.43
C TRP A 159 5.18 12.06 22.71
N ALA A 160 6.18 12.28 21.85
CA ALA A 160 6.83 11.18 21.13
C ALA A 160 7.55 10.21 22.08
N GLN A 161 8.19 10.71 23.14
CA GLN A 161 8.82 9.88 24.17
C GLN A 161 7.79 9.08 24.97
N GLU A 162 6.69 9.73 25.37
CA GLU A 162 5.60 9.07 26.10
C GLU A 162 4.88 8.03 25.23
N ALA A 163 4.58 8.35 23.98
CA ALA A 163 3.94 7.47 23.01
C ALA A 163 4.71 6.16 22.83
N ARG A 164 6.04 6.22 22.78
CA ARG A 164 6.91 5.04 22.71
C ARG A 164 6.78 4.12 23.93
N GLN A 165 6.45 4.69 25.09
CA GLN A 165 6.34 3.94 26.35
C GLN A 165 4.93 3.38 26.60
N VAL A 166 3.95 3.71 25.75
CA VAL A 166 2.55 3.28 25.92
C VAL A 166 2.42 1.76 25.83
N LEU A 167 3.17 1.12 24.94
CA LEU A 167 3.25 -0.33 24.78
C LEU A 167 4.69 -0.75 24.48
N PRO A 168 5.17 -1.90 25.01
CA PRO A 168 6.53 -2.37 24.77
C PRO A 168 6.82 -2.68 23.29
N GLU A 169 5.80 -2.99 22.49
CA GLU A 169 5.92 -3.27 21.06
C GLU A 169 6.15 -2.01 20.20
N ILE A 170 6.02 -0.80 20.76
CA ILE A 170 6.24 0.44 20.01
C ILE A 170 7.75 0.69 19.91
N ALA A 171 8.32 0.36 18.75
CA ALA A 171 9.74 0.51 18.47
C ALA A 171 10.16 1.99 18.43
N GLY A 172 9.30 2.86 17.91
CA GLY A 172 9.51 4.29 17.94
C GLY A 172 8.35 5.14 17.45
N ALA A 173 8.47 6.44 17.69
CA ALA A 173 7.53 7.46 17.29
C ALA A 173 8.25 8.57 16.53
N VAL A 174 7.77 8.88 15.34
CA VAL A 174 8.32 9.87 14.42
C VAL A 174 7.29 10.98 14.20
N VAL A 175 7.70 12.23 14.40
CA VAL A 175 6.83 13.39 14.18
C VAL A 175 7.18 14.03 12.86
N PHE A 176 6.16 14.23 12.05
CA PHE A 176 6.16 14.92 10.78
C PHE A 176 5.41 16.24 10.90
N ILE A 177 5.99 17.33 10.38
CA ILE A 177 5.38 18.66 10.41
C ILE A 177 5.03 19.13 8.99
N ALA A 178 3.78 19.51 8.77
CA ALA A 178 3.28 19.91 7.45
C ALA A 178 3.52 21.42 7.22
N ARG A 179 4.78 21.85 7.12
CA ARG A 179 5.13 23.26 6.85
C ARG A 179 4.76 23.70 5.43
N ASN A 180 4.79 22.77 4.47
CA ASN A 180 4.38 22.97 3.09
C ASN A 180 3.34 21.90 2.70
N THR A 181 2.46 22.22 1.74
CA THR A 181 1.36 21.33 1.31
C THR A 181 1.82 20.09 0.53
N LEU A 182 3.06 20.06 0.04
CA LEU A 182 3.52 19.02 -0.90
C LEU A 182 4.15 17.81 -0.21
N GLN A 183 4.97 17.98 0.83
CA GLN A 183 5.55 16.87 1.61
C GLN A 183 5.83 17.30 3.05
N PRO A 184 5.42 16.51 4.06
CA PRO A 184 5.70 16.83 5.45
C PRO A 184 7.17 16.55 5.80
N GLU A 185 7.77 17.41 6.62
CA GLU A 185 9.16 17.34 7.06
C GLU A 185 9.27 16.44 8.29
N LEU A 186 10.20 15.46 8.30
CA LEU A 186 10.53 14.71 9.50
C LEU A 186 11.21 15.65 10.51
N TRP A 187 10.63 15.77 11.70
CA TRP A 187 11.02 16.78 12.67
C TRP A 187 11.58 16.20 13.98
N ILE A 188 10.94 15.14 14.52
CA ILE A 188 11.33 14.51 15.79
C ILE A 188 11.34 13.00 15.61
N VAL A 189 12.31 12.33 16.25
CA VAL A 189 12.40 10.87 16.35
C VAL A 189 12.60 10.49 17.81
N ALA A 190 11.73 9.64 18.33
CA ALA A 190 11.88 8.99 19.62
C ALA A 190 11.97 7.47 19.42
N GLY A 191 13.14 6.89 19.68
CA GLY A 191 13.39 5.46 19.44
C GLY A 191 13.73 5.16 17.99
N ALA A 192 13.17 4.08 17.47
CA ALA A 192 13.38 3.68 16.08
C ALA A 192 12.65 4.64 15.11
N LYS A 193 13.27 4.89 13.95
CA LYS A 193 12.64 5.61 12.82
C LYS A 193 12.18 4.65 11.71
N GLU A 194 12.46 3.37 11.88
CA GLU A 194 12.32 2.31 10.89
C GLU A 194 12.13 0.99 11.65
N ILE A 195 11.41 0.05 11.05
CA ILE A 195 11.26 -1.32 11.56
C ILE A 195 11.62 -2.32 10.48
N THR A 196 11.91 -3.56 10.89
CA THR A 196 12.16 -4.66 9.97
C THR A 196 10.85 -5.38 9.67
N TYR A 197 10.59 -5.61 8.38
CA TYR A 197 9.47 -6.39 7.88
C TYR A 197 9.98 -7.66 7.24
N ASN A 198 9.70 -8.82 7.84
CA ASN A 198 10.12 -10.10 7.29
C ASN A 198 9.06 -10.68 6.36
N THR A 199 9.54 -11.38 5.34
CA THR A 199 8.77 -12.11 4.34
C THR A 199 9.45 -13.47 4.13
N ALA A 200 8.79 -14.39 3.42
CA ALA A 200 9.43 -15.62 2.97
C ALA A 200 10.65 -15.37 2.07
N TYR A 201 10.76 -14.17 1.48
CA TYR A 201 11.79 -13.82 0.52
C TYR A 201 12.93 -12.99 1.10
N GLY A 202 12.76 -12.37 2.26
CA GLY A 202 13.79 -11.51 2.85
C GLY A 202 13.27 -10.58 3.93
N SER A 203 14.20 -9.83 4.51
CA SER A 203 13.94 -8.83 5.54
C SER A 203 14.09 -7.43 4.93
N TYR A 204 13.05 -6.61 5.09
CA TYR A 204 12.99 -5.27 4.55
C TYR A 204 12.99 -4.25 5.68
N ARG A 205 13.95 -3.32 5.65
CA ARG A 205 13.86 -2.10 6.43
C ARG A 205 12.77 -1.22 5.82
N VAL A 206 11.86 -0.76 6.66
CA VAL A 206 10.77 0.15 6.28
C VAL A 206 10.78 1.33 7.23
N SER A 207 11.21 2.48 6.72
CA SER A 207 11.30 3.74 7.43
C SER A 207 9.96 4.45 7.54
N ALA A 208 9.80 5.27 8.58
CA ALA A 208 8.69 6.20 8.71
C ALA A 208 8.56 7.07 7.45
N GLY A 209 7.37 7.14 6.89
CA GLY A 209 7.07 7.85 5.64
C GLY A 209 7.29 7.04 4.36
N ALA A 210 7.93 5.86 4.42
CA ALA A 210 8.00 4.94 3.28
C ALA A 210 6.65 4.23 3.07
N PHE A 211 6.34 3.84 1.83
CA PHE A 211 5.20 2.98 1.53
C PHE A 211 5.58 1.50 1.71
N PHE A 212 4.63 0.70 2.18
CA PHE A 212 4.73 -0.76 2.23
C PHE A 212 3.35 -1.40 2.12
N GLN A 213 3.31 -2.67 1.73
CA GLN A 213 2.06 -3.41 1.53
C GLN A 213 1.27 -3.54 2.84
N VAL A 214 -0.05 -3.30 2.76
CA VAL A 214 -0.89 -3.19 3.97
C VAL A 214 -1.46 -4.51 4.46
N ASN A 215 -1.43 -5.55 3.63
CA ASN A 215 -2.00 -6.85 3.97
C ASN A 215 -0.89 -7.84 4.33
N ARG A 216 -0.70 -8.06 5.63
CA ARG A 216 0.37 -8.92 6.16
C ARG A 216 0.26 -10.39 5.78
N HIS A 217 -0.88 -10.83 5.25
CA HIS A 217 -1.12 -12.22 4.89
C HIS A 217 -0.92 -12.51 3.40
N LEU A 218 -0.69 -11.48 2.58
CA LEU A 218 -0.57 -11.63 1.12
C LEU A 218 0.69 -10.99 0.52
N THR A 219 1.55 -10.39 1.35
CA THR A 219 2.83 -9.82 0.86
C THR A 219 3.68 -10.89 0.19
N ASP A 220 3.81 -12.08 0.79
CA ASP A 220 4.59 -13.18 0.22
C ASP A 220 4.01 -13.65 -1.11
N GLU A 221 2.70 -13.87 -1.18
CA GLU A 221 2.02 -14.26 -2.41
C GLU A 221 2.13 -13.20 -3.51
N LEU A 222 2.05 -11.92 -3.17
CA LEU A 222 2.23 -10.83 -4.12
C LEU A 222 3.66 -10.86 -4.69
N VAL A 223 4.67 -10.94 -3.83
CA VAL A 223 6.08 -11.04 -4.25
C VAL A 223 6.28 -12.26 -5.14
N ARG A 224 5.72 -13.41 -4.76
CA ARG A 224 5.78 -14.64 -5.56
C ARG A 224 5.19 -14.42 -6.94
N VAL A 225 3.93 -14.01 -7.04
CA VAL A 225 3.25 -13.84 -8.34
C VAL A 225 4.02 -12.88 -9.23
N VAL A 226 4.54 -11.78 -8.68
CA VAL A 226 5.23 -10.77 -9.48
C VAL A 226 6.58 -11.25 -10.02
N THR A 227 7.31 -12.06 -9.25
CA THR A 227 8.73 -12.37 -9.51
C THR A 227 9.02 -13.81 -9.93
N GLU A 228 8.12 -14.74 -9.67
CA GLU A 228 8.32 -16.18 -9.92
C GLU A 228 8.43 -16.48 -11.43
N GLY A 229 9.37 -17.37 -11.78
CA GLY A 229 9.60 -17.77 -13.17
C GLY A 229 10.16 -16.66 -14.07
N ARG A 230 10.79 -15.64 -13.48
CA ARG A 230 11.45 -14.53 -14.21
C ARG A 230 12.96 -14.64 -14.02
N SER A 231 13.70 -14.58 -15.11
CA SER A 231 15.17 -14.59 -15.12
C SER A 231 15.70 -13.89 -16.36
N GLY A 232 16.95 -13.47 -16.33
CA GLY A 232 17.60 -12.84 -17.49
C GLY A 232 18.86 -12.07 -17.12
N THR A 233 19.32 -11.22 -18.02
CA THR A 233 20.49 -10.36 -17.76
C THR A 233 20.07 -9.08 -17.06
N THR A 234 19.02 -8.38 -17.53
CA THR A 234 18.56 -7.12 -16.91
C THR A 234 17.06 -7.10 -16.62
N ALA A 235 16.72 -6.89 -15.34
CA ALA A 235 15.38 -6.51 -14.92
C ALA A 235 15.28 -5.00 -14.63
N LEU A 236 14.09 -4.43 -14.85
CA LEU A 236 13.75 -3.05 -14.50
C LEU A 236 12.54 -3.04 -13.57
N ASP A 237 12.70 -2.54 -12.36
CA ASP A 237 11.66 -2.36 -11.34
C ASP A 237 11.28 -0.86 -11.28
N LEU A 238 10.10 -0.51 -11.77
CA LEU A 238 9.61 0.86 -11.83
C LEU A 238 8.60 1.12 -10.71
N TYR A 239 8.76 2.25 -10.02
CA TYR A 239 8.05 2.55 -8.77
C TYR A 239 8.45 1.57 -7.66
N ALA A 240 9.76 1.32 -7.54
CA ALA A 240 10.32 0.21 -6.76
C ALA A 240 10.04 0.30 -5.24
N GLY A 241 9.62 1.45 -4.72
CA GLY A 241 9.35 1.65 -3.30
C GLY A 241 10.59 1.37 -2.47
N VAL A 242 10.45 0.51 -1.46
CA VAL A 242 11.56 0.06 -0.61
C VAL A 242 12.34 -1.12 -1.21
N GLY A 243 12.09 -1.47 -2.48
CA GLY A 243 12.73 -2.59 -3.18
C GLY A 243 12.09 -3.94 -2.95
N LEU A 244 10.77 -3.99 -2.72
CA LEU A 244 10.03 -5.23 -2.42
C LEU A 244 10.32 -6.32 -3.46
N PHE A 245 10.15 -5.99 -4.74
CA PHE A 245 10.40 -6.94 -5.85
C PHE A 245 11.88 -7.01 -6.23
N SER A 246 12.58 -5.86 -6.26
CA SER A 246 14.03 -5.78 -6.51
C SER A 246 14.86 -6.73 -5.64
N ALA A 247 14.51 -6.89 -4.37
CA ALA A 247 15.21 -7.78 -3.43
C ALA A 247 15.07 -9.28 -3.76
N VAL A 248 14.10 -9.64 -4.61
CA VAL A 248 13.92 -11.02 -5.09
C VAL A 248 14.46 -11.19 -6.50
N LEU A 249 14.17 -10.23 -7.38
CA LEU A 249 14.62 -10.25 -8.78
C LEU A 249 16.15 -10.32 -8.90
N ASN A 250 16.91 -9.76 -7.97
CA ASN A 250 18.37 -9.83 -8.03
C ASN A 250 18.97 -11.25 -7.94
N ARG A 251 18.17 -12.24 -7.53
CA ARG A 251 18.59 -13.65 -7.47
C ARG A 251 18.64 -14.31 -8.84
N GLU A 252 17.72 -13.91 -9.72
CA GLU A 252 17.50 -14.53 -11.03
C GLU A 252 17.96 -13.63 -12.19
N PHE A 253 18.44 -12.42 -11.88
CA PHE A 253 18.95 -11.46 -12.86
C PHE A 253 20.37 -11.01 -12.55
N GLU A 254 21.22 -10.92 -13.57
CA GLU A 254 22.59 -10.40 -13.43
C GLU A 254 22.60 -8.94 -12.93
N ARG A 255 21.62 -8.15 -13.36
CA ARG A 255 21.43 -6.76 -12.93
C ARG A 255 19.95 -6.42 -12.78
N VAL A 256 19.61 -5.74 -11.68
CA VAL A 256 18.30 -5.09 -11.51
C VAL A 256 18.50 -3.59 -11.49
N ILE A 257 17.68 -2.84 -12.22
CA ILE A 257 17.58 -1.38 -12.08
C ILE A 257 16.28 -1.06 -11.38
N ALA A 258 16.34 -0.34 -10.27
CA ALA A 258 15.18 -0.01 -9.45
C ALA A 258 14.98 1.51 -9.40
N VAL A 259 13.84 2.01 -9.87
CA VAL A 259 13.56 3.45 -9.99
C VAL A 259 12.54 3.86 -8.94
N GLU A 260 12.94 4.78 -8.06
CA GLU A 260 12.11 5.31 -6.98
C GLU A 260 12.32 6.81 -6.80
N SER A 261 11.24 7.56 -6.61
CA SER A 261 11.26 9.03 -6.50
C SER A 261 11.33 9.54 -5.06
N SER A 262 10.68 8.83 -4.13
CA SER A 262 10.63 9.13 -2.70
C SER A 262 12.03 9.01 -2.09
N PRO A 263 12.58 10.07 -1.48
CA PRO A 263 13.89 10.01 -0.82
C PRO A 263 13.95 8.94 0.28
N THR A 264 12.87 8.81 1.07
CA THR A 264 12.77 7.82 2.15
C THR A 264 12.75 6.41 1.60
N SER A 265 11.84 6.12 0.66
CA SER A 265 11.73 4.78 0.07
C SER A 265 13.02 4.39 -0.68
N TYR A 266 13.65 5.35 -1.39
CA TYR A 266 14.92 5.13 -2.07
C TYR A 266 16.06 4.76 -1.11
N ALA A 267 16.12 5.40 0.06
CA ALA A 267 17.12 5.05 1.07
C ALA A 267 16.93 3.62 1.60
N ASP A 268 15.68 3.19 1.77
CA ASP A 268 15.34 1.80 2.14
C ASP A 268 15.61 0.82 1.02
N LEU A 269 15.29 1.17 -0.23
CA LEU A 269 15.64 0.40 -1.42
C LEU A 269 17.13 0.07 -1.44
N LEU A 270 18.00 1.06 -1.26
CA LEU A 270 19.45 0.83 -1.25
C LEU A 270 19.90 -0.06 -0.09
N TYR A 271 19.26 0.04 1.07
CA TYR A 271 19.59 -0.79 2.24
C TYR A 271 19.13 -2.25 2.05
N ASN A 272 17.94 -2.43 1.49
CA ASN A 272 17.31 -3.74 1.30
C ASN A 272 17.89 -4.51 0.11
N SER A 273 18.71 -3.86 -0.72
CA SER A 273 19.14 -4.40 -2.00
C SER A 273 20.54 -4.98 -1.97
N ALA A 274 20.74 -6.06 -2.74
CA ALA A 274 22.05 -6.62 -3.02
C ALA A 274 22.87 -5.73 -3.97
N ALA A 275 24.17 -6.02 -4.09
CA ALA A 275 25.12 -5.21 -4.87
C ALA A 275 24.80 -5.12 -6.37
N ASN A 276 24.10 -6.10 -6.94
CA ASN A 276 23.69 -6.12 -8.35
C ASN A 276 22.36 -5.37 -8.62
N VAL A 277 21.75 -4.77 -7.59
CA VAL A 277 20.62 -3.85 -7.75
C VAL A 277 21.14 -2.42 -7.81
N LYS A 278 20.93 -1.76 -8.94
CA LYS A 278 21.21 -0.35 -9.13
C LYS A 278 19.96 0.48 -8.85
N GLY A 279 19.91 1.10 -7.67
CA GLY A 279 18.91 2.13 -7.37
C GLY A 279 19.12 3.39 -8.22
N VAL A 280 18.02 3.97 -8.72
CA VAL A 280 17.99 5.28 -9.39
C VAL A 280 16.94 6.17 -8.74
N ARG A 281 17.38 7.29 -8.15
CA ARG A 281 16.48 8.27 -7.54
C ARG A 281 15.92 9.24 -8.58
N ALA A 282 14.77 8.94 -9.15
CA ALA A 282 14.08 9.76 -10.15
C ALA A 282 12.60 9.40 -10.20
N THR A 283 11.78 10.25 -10.82
CA THR A 283 10.46 9.78 -11.25
C THR A 283 10.62 8.81 -12.42
N VAL A 284 9.67 7.89 -12.57
CA VAL A 284 9.72 6.89 -13.66
C VAL A 284 9.65 7.57 -15.03
N GLU A 285 8.90 8.66 -15.14
CA GLU A 285 8.83 9.52 -16.33
C GLU A 285 10.21 10.03 -16.72
N GLN A 286 10.89 10.70 -15.78
CA GLN A 286 12.21 11.29 -16.00
C GLN A 286 13.25 10.22 -16.35
N TYR A 287 13.18 9.07 -15.69
CA TYR A 287 14.09 7.96 -15.97
C TYR A 287 13.89 7.42 -17.38
N LEU A 288 12.64 7.12 -17.75
CA LEU A 288 12.31 6.51 -19.04
C LEU A 288 12.50 7.47 -20.22
N GLU A 289 12.31 8.77 -20.05
CA GLU A 289 12.63 9.76 -21.09
C GLU A 289 14.12 9.76 -21.44
N ASN A 290 14.99 9.56 -20.45
CA ASN A 290 16.44 9.56 -20.62
C ASN A 290 17.00 8.19 -21.05
N ALA A 291 16.37 7.10 -20.61
CA ALA A 291 16.80 5.73 -20.88
C ALA A 291 16.12 5.10 -22.11
N GLY A 292 14.97 5.62 -22.54
CA GLY A 292 14.11 5.08 -23.58
C GLY A 292 14.83 4.98 -24.93
N GLY A 293 15.34 3.78 -25.23
CA GLY A 293 16.08 3.45 -26.46
C GLY A 293 17.56 3.08 -26.26
N LYS A 294 18.11 3.20 -25.04
CA LYS A 294 19.47 2.74 -24.70
C LYS A 294 19.49 1.46 -23.87
N LEU A 295 18.33 1.11 -23.30
CA LEU A 295 18.15 -0.04 -22.42
C LEU A 295 17.23 -1.06 -23.09
N HIS A 296 17.64 -2.32 -23.05
CA HIS A 296 16.83 -3.46 -23.50
C HIS A 296 16.75 -4.47 -22.35
N PRO A 297 15.83 -4.26 -21.38
CA PRO A 297 15.66 -5.18 -20.28
C PRO A 297 14.93 -6.44 -20.74
N ASP A 298 15.27 -7.59 -20.17
CA ASP A 298 14.57 -8.86 -20.41
C ASP A 298 13.20 -8.89 -19.72
N PHE A 299 13.07 -8.10 -18.65
CA PHE A 299 11.88 -8.06 -17.81
C PHE A 299 11.66 -6.67 -17.20
N VAL A 300 10.40 -6.25 -17.13
CA VAL A 300 9.98 -5.02 -16.45
C VAL A 300 8.88 -5.34 -15.44
N VAL A 301 8.98 -4.81 -14.23
CA VAL A 301 7.86 -4.70 -13.28
C VAL A 301 7.42 -3.26 -13.21
N VAL A 302 6.11 -3.02 -13.21
CA VAL A 302 5.52 -1.72 -12.92
C VAL A 302 4.47 -1.85 -11.81
N ASP A 303 4.61 -1.08 -10.74
CA ASP A 303 3.63 -0.96 -9.64
C ASP A 303 3.24 0.52 -9.42
N PRO A 304 2.52 1.14 -10.38
CA PRO A 304 2.23 2.56 -10.33
C PRO A 304 1.22 2.94 -9.23
N PRO A 305 1.14 4.24 -8.87
CA PRO A 305 0.05 4.74 -8.03
C PRO A 305 -1.32 4.56 -8.73
N ARG A 306 -2.42 4.82 -7.99
CA ARG A 306 -3.81 4.69 -8.48
C ARG A 306 -4.11 5.36 -9.83
N ALA A 307 -3.38 6.41 -10.19
CA ALA A 307 -3.50 7.10 -11.48
C ALA A 307 -3.08 6.23 -12.69
N GLY A 308 -2.44 5.10 -12.44
CA GLY A 308 -1.82 4.23 -13.44
C GLY A 308 -0.56 4.86 -14.05
N LEU A 309 -0.19 4.37 -15.21
CA LEU A 309 0.89 4.92 -16.03
C LEU A 309 0.38 6.11 -16.84
N ASN A 310 1.11 7.22 -16.84
CA ASN A 310 0.83 8.27 -17.81
C ASN A 310 1.26 7.86 -19.23
N GLU A 311 0.77 8.58 -20.24
CA GLU A 311 1.05 8.28 -21.64
C GLU A 311 2.54 8.29 -21.99
N GLY A 312 3.32 9.16 -21.36
CA GLY A 312 4.77 9.24 -21.56
C GLY A 312 5.48 7.96 -21.12
N VAL A 313 5.11 7.43 -19.96
CA VAL A 313 5.62 6.16 -19.43
C VAL A 313 5.24 5.01 -20.34
N ILE A 314 3.97 4.91 -20.75
CA ILE A 314 3.51 3.85 -21.67
C ILE A 314 4.30 3.88 -22.98
N ARG A 315 4.43 5.06 -23.62
CA ARG A 315 5.20 5.20 -24.87
C ARG A 315 6.63 4.72 -24.72
N ASN A 316 7.29 5.04 -23.60
CA ASN A 316 8.67 4.62 -23.36
C ASN A 316 8.78 3.13 -23.00
N LEU A 317 7.82 2.55 -22.28
CA LEU A 317 7.76 1.10 -22.04
C LEU A 317 7.65 0.31 -23.35
N VAL A 318 6.83 0.79 -24.28
CA VAL A 318 6.71 0.18 -25.62
C VAL A 318 8.04 0.24 -26.39
N LYS A 319 8.78 1.36 -26.27
CA LYS A 319 10.11 1.54 -26.87
C LYS A 319 11.19 0.66 -26.26
N LEU A 320 11.14 0.40 -24.94
CA LEU A 320 12.07 -0.54 -24.28
C LEU A 320 11.96 -1.94 -24.90
N ALA A 321 10.76 -2.30 -25.37
CA ALA A 321 10.48 -3.55 -26.05
C ALA A 321 10.88 -4.80 -25.26
N ALA A 322 10.73 -4.74 -23.93
CA ALA A 322 11.00 -5.86 -23.06
C ALA A 322 10.15 -7.08 -23.46
N PRO A 323 10.71 -8.29 -23.53
CA PRO A 323 9.95 -9.49 -23.85
C PRO A 323 8.79 -9.75 -22.88
N ARG A 324 8.94 -9.35 -21.62
CA ARG A 324 7.99 -9.60 -20.54
C ARG A 324 7.79 -8.35 -19.67
N ILE A 325 6.53 -8.07 -19.33
CA ILE A 325 6.15 -7.02 -18.38
C ILE A 325 5.20 -7.63 -17.34
N THR A 326 5.51 -7.47 -16.05
CA THR A 326 4.54 -7.67 -14.98
C THR A 326 3.97 -6.32 -14.57
N TYR A 327 2.65 -6.18 -14.67
CA TYR A 327 1.92 -4.98 -14.26
C TYR A 327 1.14 -5.28 -12.98
N VAL A 328 1.48 -4.60 -11.89
CA VAL A 328 0.73 -4.60 -10.62
C VAL A 328 -0.20 -3.38 -10.59
N SER A 329 -1.46 -3.53 -10.19
CA SER A 329 -2.40 -2.41 -10.12
C SER A 329 -3.41 -2.53 -9.00
N CYS A 330 -3.56 -1.43 -8.27
CA CYS A 330 -4.59 -1.22 -7.24
C CYS A 330 -5.88 -0.56 -7.77
N ASP A 331 -5.95 -0.23 -9.08
CA ASP A 331 -7.13 0.35 -9.73
C ASP A 331 -7.44 -0.36 -11.07
N PRO A 332 -8.64 -0.94 -11.25
CA PRO A 332 -8.99 -1.70 -12.45
C PRO A 332 -9.20 -0.80 -13.69
N ALA A 333 -9.61 0.45 -13.50
CA ALA A 333 -9.97 1.32 -14.62
C ALA A 333 -8.71 1.90 -15.28
N THR A 334 -7.75 2.36 -14.47
CA THR A 334 -6.46 2.83 -15.00
C THR A 334 -5.62 1.68 -15.55
N LEU A 335 -5.63 0.51 -14.90
CA LEU A 335 -5.07 -0.72 -15.46
C LEU A 335 -5.64 -1.02 -16.85
N ALA A 336 -6.96 -1.04 -17.00
CA ALA A 336 -7.59 -1.39 -18.27
C ALA A 336 -7.27 -0.36 -19.37
N ARG A 337 -7.14 0.92 -19.03
CA ARG A 337 -6.65 1.97 -19.94
C ARG A 337 -5.23 1.67 -20.41
N ASP A 338 -4.34 1.33 -19.48
CA ASP A 338 -2.92 1.16 -19.76
C ASP A 338 -2.65 -0.14 -20.52
N LEU A 339 -3.35 -1.22 -20.16
CA LEU A 339 -3.35 -2.48 -20.90
C LEU A 339 -3.78 -2.29 -22.35
N ARG A 340 -4.81 -1.47 -22.62
CA ARG A 340 -5.25 -1.21 -24.01
C ARG A 340 -4.08 -0.74 -24.88
N ALA A 341 -3.30 0.21 -24.36
CA ALA A 341 -2.18 0.78 -25.11
C ALA A 341 -1.03 -0.24 -25.29
N LEU A 342 -0.73 -1.05 -24.26
CA LEU A 342 0.27 -2.11 -24.33
C LEU A 342 -0.15 -3.21 -25.32
N LEU A 343 -1.42 -3.63 -25.31
CA LEU A 343 -1.96 -4.63 -26.24
C LEU A 343 -1.87 -4.14 -27.70
N GLN A 344 -2.22 -2.88 -27.96
CA GLN A 344 -2.12 -2.26 -29.28
C GLN A 344 -0.67 -2.17 -29.80
N SER A 345 0.31 -2.28 -28.91
CA SER A 345 1.74 -2.27 -29.25
C SER A 345 2.36 -3.66 -29.47
N GLY A 346 1.54 -4.70 -29.37
CA GLY A 346 1.93 -6.09 -29.65
C GLY A 346 2.10 -6.98 -28.42
N TYR A 347 1.89 -6.48 -27.20
CA TYR A 347 1.83 -7.36 -26.03
C TYR A 347 0.51 -8.14 -25.99
N ARG A 348 0.51 -9.26 -25.29
CA ARG A 348 -0.67 -10.05 -24.93
C ARG A 348 -0.63 -10.43 -23.45
N VAL A 349 -1.81 -10.61 -22.85
CA VAL A 349 -1.92 -11.12 -21.48
C VAL A 349 -1.68 -12.63 -21.49
N GLU A 350 -0.65 -13.09 -20.78
CA GLU A 350 -0.33 -14.50 -20.57
C GLU A 350 -1.07 -15.02 -19.33
N GLN A 351 -1.04 -14.26 -18.24
CA GLN A 351 -1.66 -14.62 -16.96
C GLN A 351 -2.26 -13.37 -16.29
N ALA A 352 -3.33 -13.59 -15.52
CA ALA A 352 -3.97 -12.55 -14.74
C ALA A 352 -4.30 -13.08 -13.34
N HIS A 353 -4.01 -12.25 -12.34
CA HIS A 353 -4.27 -12.54 -10.94
C HIS A 353 -5.07 -11.41 -10.32
N LEU A 354 -6.03 -11.75 -9.46
CA LEU A 354 -6.67 -10.82 -8.53
C LEU A 354 -6.18 -11.16 -7.13
N VAL A 355 -5.53 -10.19 -6.48
CA VAL A 355 -4.98 -10.36 -5.13
C VAL A 355 -5.84 -9.53 -4.18
N ASP A 356 -6.54 -10.19 -3.25
CA ASP A 356 -7.45 -9.48 -2.35
C ASP A 356 -6.71 -8.83 -1.18
N LEU A 357 -5.88 -7.81 -1.46
CA LEU A 357 -5.15 -7.06 -0.44
C LEU A 357 -6.08 -6.23 0.47
N PHE A 358 -7.32 -5.98 0.06
CA PHE A 358 -8.25 -5.12 0.79
C PHE A 358 -9.64 -5.76 0.98
N PRO A 359 -9.76 -6.91 1.70
CA PRO A 359 -11.04 -7.48 2.08
C PRO A 359 -11.97 -6.45 2.74
N GLN A 360 -13.27 -6.65 2.65
CA GLN A 360 -14.29 -5.74 3.20
C GLN A 360 -14.39 -4.37 2.51
N THR A 361 -13.54 -4.09 1.51
CA THR A 361 -13.55 -2.85 0.71
C THR A 361 -13.77 -3.15 -0.77
N TYR A 362 -14.08 -2.12 -1.55
CA TYR A 362 -14.15 -2.23 -3.02
C TYR A 362 -12.78 -2.23 -3.70
N HIS A 363 -11.69 -1.90 -2.99
CA HIS A 363 -10.36 -1.89 -3.58
C HIS A 363 -9.96 -3.30 -4.00
N LEU A 364 -9.32 -3.40 -5.16
CA LEU A 364 -8.84 -4.65 -5.73
C LEU A 364 -7.41 -4.44 -6.17
N GLU A 365 -6.55 -5.40 -5.85
CA GLU A 365 -5.21 -5.48 -6.40
C GLU A 365 -5.22 -6.54 -7.51
N SER A 366 -4.44 -6.32 -8.56
CA SER A 366 -4.34 -7.27 -9.66
C SER A 366 -2.95 -7.27 -10.26
N VAL A 367 -2.53 -8.43 -10.76
CA VAL A 367 -1.22 -8.63 -11.40
C VAL A 367 -1.44 -9.23 -12.77
N PHE A 368 -0.90 -8.58 -13.80
CA PHE A 368 -1.00 -9.01 -15.19
C PHE A 368 0.38 -9.30 -15.74
N HIS A 369 0.56 -10.51 -16.24
CA HIS A 369 1.78 -10.93 -16.92
C HIS A 369 1.59 -10.75 -18.41
N LEU A 370 2.38 -9.85 -19.00
CA LEU A 370 2.35 -9.53 -20.41
C LEU A 370 3.58 -10.11 -21.09
N VAL A 371 3.37 -10.63 -22.28
CA VAL A 371 4.42 -11.11 -23.17
C VAL A 371 4.29 -10.45 -24.52
N ARG A 372 5.41 -10.16 -25.17
CA ARG A 372 5.44 -9.59 -26.52
C ARG A 372 5.54 -10.65 -27.59
#